data_AF-A0A1F4U425-F1
#
_entry.id   AF-A0A1F4U425-F1
#
_cell.length_a   1.000
_cell.length_b   1.000
_cell.length_c   1.000
_cell.angle_alpha   90.00
_cell.angle_beta   90.00
_cell.angle_gamma   90.00
#
_symmetry.space_group_name_H-M   'P 1'
#
loop_
_entity.id
_entity.type
_entity.pdbx_description
1 polymer ?
#
loop_
_entity_poly.entity_id
_entity_poly.type
_entity_poly.pdbx_seq_one_letter_code
_entity_poly.pdbx_strand_id
1 'polypeptide(L)'
;MKHPFEGKIKDGGKCLCDICGKTSRMGGMLEPQSANPLVACYDCMIKISAKQQGVSVAEAKKRREKMFKTSNLFPQVKIEEFFELAGEKASGGMDELNEVVRYVMNVWSAFGKDTIEKYEGMEESELREVFGKVKMNFSYLIKQKQKYGRNDQCPCGSGKKYKKCCLIHDDLEDALVAEWKKIDSGVINKGMRLIENSGVLDTKLLVEHYWGEKRLDLIREKGVVDGTAELEYNEWLMNDYYKMGEDVPFVLGRLLSDPELTDREKSVIEARIKAPLTVWMITYIVKGRGALIRNIFDHQEIFIHDKLFSESAKDGDLVCSRAFNVGGYNLLSGAYQAYPGPFSQDIRGMIAEEYCKCKSSEDVNLFLRRHGYIFGRLWIKLEDKLKADGKGRKC
;
A
#
# COMPACT_ATOMS: atom_id res chain seq x y z
N MET A 1 -32.36 5.27 -14.65
CA MET A 1 -31.78 6.56 -14.26
C MET A 1 -32.58 7.66 -14.95
N LYS A 2 -32.86 8.80 -14.30
CA LYS A 2 -33.82 9.82 -14.81
C LYS A 2 -33.19 11.13 -15.28
N HIS A 3 -31.87 11.17 -15.44
CA HIS A 3 -31.16 12.26 -16.13
C HIS A 3 -30.25 11.62 -17.19
N PRO A 4 -30.39 11.99 -18.48
CA PRO A 4 -29.45 11.55 -19.51
C PRO A 4 -28.09 12.20 -19.26
N PHE A 5 -27.00 11.49 -19.55
CA PHE A 5 -25.66 12.08 -19.50
C PHE A 5 -25.50 13.13 -20.62
N GLU A 6 -25.51 14.41 -20.23
CA GLU A 6 -25.07 15.50 -21.09
C GLU A 6 -23.54 15.45 -21.28
N GLY A 7 -23.06 15.74 -22.49
CA GLY A 7 -21.65 15.62 -22.86
C GLY A 7 -21.31 14.42 -23.76
N LYS A 8 -20.06 13.96 -23.74
CA LYS A 8 -19.53 12.95 -24.66
C LYS A 8 -19.80 11.50 -24.22
N ILE A 9 -20.03 11.26 -22.93
CA ILE A 9 -20.48 9.94 -22.42
C ILE A 9 -22.00 9.87 -22.61
N LYS A 10 -22.52 8.69 -22.99
CA LYS A 10 -23.92 8.45 -23.32
C LYS A 10 -24.43 7.19 -22.61
N ASP A 11 -25.74 7.15 -22.40
CA ASP A 11 -26.42 6.01 -21.78
C ASP A 11 -26.11 4.67 -22.48
N GLY A 12 -26.12 3.59 -21.69
CA GLY A 12 -25.82 2.24 -22.18
C GLY A 12 -24.34 1.99 -22.50
N GLY A 13 -23.42 2.70 -21.84
CA GLY A 13 -21.97 2.49 -22.01
C GLY A 13 -21.43 2.94 -23.38
N LYS A 14 -22.04 3.98 -23.96
CA LYS A 14 -21.66 4.55 -25.24
C LYS A 14 -20.92 5.88 -25.05
N CYS A 15 -20.19 6.32 -26.07
CA CYS A 15 -19.59 7.65 -26.12
C CYS A 15 -19.62 8.21 -27.54
N LEU A 16 -19.72 9.53 -27.66
CA LEU A 16 -19.27 10.28 -28.83
C LEU A 16 -17.74 10.33 -28.80
N CYS A 17 -17.09 9.63 -29.73
CA CYS A 17 -15.64 9.44 -29.74
C CYS A 17 -14.88 10.67 -30.28
N ASP A 18 -13.93 11.19 -29.50
CA ASP A 18 -13.06 12.30 -29.92
C ASP A 18 -12.08 11.94 -31.03
N ILE A 19 -11.79 10.64 -31.22
CA ILE A 19 -10.82 10.16 -32.22
C ILE A 19 -11.46 9.92 -33.60
N CYS A 20 -12.78 9.66 -33.67
CA CYS A 20 -13.45 9.34 -34.94
C CYS A 20 -14.82 9.98 -35.15
N GLY A 21 -15.30 10.82 -34.23
CA GLY A 21 -16.59 11.52 -34.30
C GLY A 21 -17.82 10.61 -34.18
N LYS A 22 -17.66 9.29 -34.02
CA LYS A 22 -18.79 8.33 -34.00
C LYS A 22 -19.28 8.08 -32.58
N THR A 23 -20.61 7.97 -32.44
CA THR A 23 -21.24 7.40 -31.25
C THR A 23 -21.09 5.87 -31.30
N SER A 24 -20.32 5.29 -30.37
CA SER A 24 -20.06 3.84 -30.30
C SER A 24 -19.83 3.39 -28.85
N ARG A 25 -19.57 2.10 -28.60
CA ARG A 25 -19.22 1.56 -27.27
C ARG A 25 -18.00 2.30 -26.72
N MET A 26 -18.10 2.78 -25.48
CA MET A 26 -16.99 3.47 -24.81
C MET A 26 -15.80 2.52 -24.62
N GLY A 27 -14.62 2.98 -25.02
CA GLY A 27 -13.36 2.23 -24.89
C GLY A 27 -12.52 2.69 -23.71
N GLY A 28 -12.57 3.98 -23.37
CA GLY A 28 -11.86 4.56 -22.24
C GLY A 28 -11.66 6.06 -22.43
N MET A 29 -10.85 6.64 -21.54
CA MET A 29 -10.37 8.00 -21.66
C MET A 29 -8.88 7.99 -22.03
N LEU A 30 -8.49 8.93 -22.89
CA LEU A 30 -7.10 9.29 -23.13
C LEU A 30 -6.81 10.52 -22.28
N GLU A 31 -5.58 10.59 -21.74
CA GLU A 31 -5.17 11.66 -20.82
C GLU A 31 -6.17 11.87 -19.66
N PRO A 32 -6.58 10.82 -18.92
CA PRO A 32 -7.65 10.89 -17.91
C PRO A 32 -7.36 11.80 -16.71
N GLN A 33 -6.17 12.39 -16.65
CA GLN A 33 -5.72 13.34 -15.63
C GLN A 33 -5.60 14.78 -16.17
N SER A 34 -5.83 14.98 -17.48
CA SER A 34 -5.91 16.31 -18.10
C SER A 34 -7.15 17.05 -17.61
N ALA A 35 -7.11 18.39 -17.63
CA ALA A 35 -8.29 19.22 -17.40
C ALA A 35 -9.40 18.98 -18.45
N ASN A 36 -9.03 18.48 -19.63
CA ASN A 36 -9.94 18.11 -20.72
C ASN A 36 -9.63 16.69 -21.22
N PRO A 37 -10.02 15.62 -20.49
CA PRO A 37 -9.74 14.25 -20.89
C PRO A 37 -10.55 13.89 -22.16
N LEU A 38 -9.90 13.22 -23.11
CA LEU A 38 -10.54 12.83 -24.38
C LEU A 38 -11.23 11.48 -24.23
N VAL A 39 -12.43 11.32 -24.79
CA VAL A 39 -13.18 10.05 -24.73
C VAL A 39 -13.03 9.29 -26.05
N ALA A 40 -12.53 8.06 -25.97
CA ALA A 40 -12.31 7.21 -27.14
C ALA A 40 -13.21 5.97 -27.11
N CYS A 41 -13.81 5.63 -28.26
CA CYS A 41 -14.56 4.39 -28.41
C CYS A 41 -13.64 3.15 -28.44
N TYR A 42 -14.25 1.99 -28.22
CA TYR A 42 -13.56 0.69 -28.12
C TYR A 42 -12.63 0.42 -29.33
N ASP A 43 -13.10 0.65 -30.56
CA ASP A 43 -12.31 0.41 -31.77
C ASP A 43 -11.13 1.38 -31.92
N CYS A 44 -11.32 2.65 -31.53
CA CYS A 44 -10.24 3.64 -31.53
C CYS A 44 -9.17 3.30 -30.48
N MET A 45 -9.58 2.89 -29.28
CA MET A 45 -8.65 2.44 -28.24
C MET A 45 -7.85 1.20 -28.69
N ILE A 46 -8.46 0.24 -29.38
CA ILE A 46 -7.73 -0.91 -29.94
C ILE A 46 -6.72 -0.46 -31.00
N LYS A 47 -7.11 0.44 -31.92
CA LYS A 47 -6.19 0.93 -32.97
C LYS A 47 -5.00 1.70 -32.38
N ILE A 48 -5.24 2.52 -31.36
CA ILE A 48 -4.17 3.22 -30.61
C ILE A 48 -3.24 2.20 -29.94
N SER A 49 -3.81 1.23 -29.20
CA SER A 49 -3.05 0.17 -28.53
C SER A 49 -2.24 -0.68 -29.50
N ALA A 50 -2.79 -1.01 -30.67
CA ALA A 50 -2.12 -1.76 -31.72
C ALA A 50 -0.89 -1.00 -32.25
N LYS A 51 -1.05 0.30 -32.54
CA LYS A 51 0.04 1.18 -32.97
C LYS A 51 1.13 1.33 -31.89
N GLN A 52 0.74 1.51 -30.63
CA GLN A 52 1.67 1.65 -29.50
C GLN A 52 2.48 0.37 -29.23
N GLN A 53 1.86 -0.79 -29.38
CA GLN A 53 2.50 -2.10 -29.14
C GLN A 53 3.21 -2.67 -30.38
N GLY A 54 3.08 -2.04 -31.56
CA GLY A 54 3.64 -2.56 -32.81
C GLY A 54 2.99 -3.87 -33.30
N VAL A 55 1.72 -4.11 -32.97
CA VAL A 55 0.99 -5.35 -33.31
C VAL A 55 -0.22 -5.09 -34.21
N SER A 56 -0.81 -6.15 -34.76
CA SER A 56 -2.04 -6.04 -35.55
C SER A 56 -3.24 -5.63 -34.69
N VAL A 57 -4.25 -5.00 -35.31
CA VAL A 57 -5.51 -4.63 -34.64
C VAL A 57 -6.23 -5.86 -34.06
N ALA A 58 -6.12 -7.02 -34.74
CA ALA A 58 -6.69 -8.28 -34.26
C ALA A 58 -5.98 -8.80 -33.00
N GLU A 59 -4.65 -8.73 -32.96
CA GLU A 59 -3.86 -9.15 -31.79
C GLU A 59 -4.07 -8.20 -30.60
N ALA A 60 -4.09 -6.87 -30.83
CA ALA A 60 -4.42 -5.90 -29.79
C ALA A 60 -5.84 -6.10 -29.22
N LYS A 61 -6.81 -6.47 -30.07
CA LYS A 61 -8.16 -6.84 -29.63
C LYS A 61 -8.14 -8.09 -28.73
N LYS A 62 -7.48 -9.16 -29.17
CA LYS A 62 -7.35 -10.43 -28.43
C LYS A 62 -6.69 -10.23 -27.06
N ARG A 63 -5.61 -9.45 -26.98
CA ARG A 63 -4.96 -9.08 -25.71
C ARG A 63 -5.91 -8.33 -24.79
N ARG A 64 -6.59 -7.30 -25.32
CA ARG A 64 -7.56 -6.51 -24.56
C ARG A 64 -8.72 -7.35 -24.03
N GLU A 65 -9.21 -8.32 -24.79
CA GLU A 65 -10.26 -9.26 -24.37
C GLU A 65 -9.77 -10.22 -23.26
N LYS A 66 -8.53 -10.74 -23.34
CA LYS A 66 -7.89 -11.52 -22.27
C LYS A 66 -7.71 -10.72 -20.98
N MET A 67 -7.18 -9.51 -21.08
CA MET A 67 -7.04 -8.57 -19.95
C MET A 67 -8.38 -8.34 -19.26
N PHE A 68 -9.43 -7.98 -20.00
CA PHE A 68 -10.76 -7.78 -19.42
C PHE A 68 -11.37 -9.05 -18.82
N LYS A 69 -11.18 -10.23 -19.43
CA LYS A 69 -11.65 -11.49 -18.85
C LYS A 69 -11.01 -11.73 -17.49
N THR A 70 -9.69 -11.61 -17.43
CA THR A 70 -8.89 -11.84 -16.22
C THR A 70 -9.23 -10.82 -15.12
N SER A 71 -9.27 -9.52 -15.45
CA SER A 71 -9.56 -8.44 -14.50
C SER A 71 -11.00 -8.44 -13.99
N ASN A 72 -11.95 -9.04 -14.72
CA ASN A 72 -13.35 -9.16 -14.30
C ASN A 72 -13.60 -10.45 -13.49
N LEU A 73 -12.85 -11.52 -13.77
CA LEU A 73 -12.97 -12.78 -13.06
C LEU A 73 -12.49 -12.70 -11.61
N PHE A 74 -11.40 -11.96 -11.34
CA PHE A 74 -10.92 -11.77 -9.97
C PHE A 74 -11.99 -11.17 -9.03
N PRO A 75 -12.63 -10.03 -9.35
CA PRO A 75 -13.68 -9.50 -8.50
C PRO A 75 -14.93 -10.37 -8.46
N GLN A 76 -15.29 -11.12 -9.51
CA GLN A 76 -16.38 -12.10 -9.43
C GLN A 76 -16.10 -13.15 -8.34
N VAL A 77 -14.95 -13.83 -8.40
CA VAL A 77 -14.54 -14.85 -7.42
C VAL A 77 -14.50 -14.28 -5.99
N LYS A 78 -14.01 -13.05 -5.82
CA LYS A 78 -13.88 -12.43 -4.50
C LYS A 78 -15.19 -11.84 -3.93
N ILE A 79 -16.12 -11.45 -4.79
CA ILE A 79 -17.48 -11.06 -4.35
C ILE A 79 -18.31 -12.30 -4.01
N GLU A 80 -18.18 -13.39 -4.78
CA GLU A 80 -18.72 -14.72 -4.46
C GLU A 80 -18.26 -15.16 -3.05
N GLU A 81 -16.95 -15.18 -2.79
CA GLU A 81 -16.36 -15.51 -1.49
C GLU A 81 -16.84 -14.59 -0.34
N PHE A 82 -16.96 -13.28 -0.58
CA PHE A 82 -17.46 -12.34 0.43
C PHE A 82 -18.89 -12.71 0.87
N PHE A 83 -19.80 -12.97 -0.08
CA PHE A 83 -21.19 -13.29 0.23
C PHE A 83 -21.33 -14.66 0.91
N GLU A 84 -20.52 -15.64 0.53
CA GLU A 84 -20.44 -16.94 1.23
C GLU A 84 -20.01 -16.79 2.70
N LEU A 85 -18.99 -15.96 2.96
CA LEU A 85 -18.48 -15.71 4.33
C LEU A 85 -19.40 -14.82 5.18
N ALA A 86 -20.09 -13.87 4.56
CA ALA A 86 -21.01 -12.97 5.24
C ALA A 86 -22.35 -13.66 5.57
N GLY A 87 -22.86 -14.49 4.66
CA GLY A 87 -24.17 -15.14 4.78
C GLY A 87 -25.28 -14.13 5.08
N GLU A 88 -26.13 -14.42 6.07
CA GLU A 88 -27.22 -13.54 6.54
C GLU A 88 -26.76 -12.16 7.05
N LYS A 89 -25.45 -11.94 7.24
CA LYS A 89 -24.90 -10.65 7.69
C LYS A 89 -24.70 -9.66 6.55
N ALA A 90 -24.72 -10.12 5.29
CA ALA A 90 -24.68 -9.25 4.13
C ALA A 90 -26.01 -8.52 3.97
N SER A 91 -25.95 -7.21 3.74
CA SER A 91 -27.11 -6.40 3.36
C SER A 91 -27.56 -6.62 1.91
N GLY A 92 -26.62 -7.03 1.03
CA GLY A 92 -26.84 -7.09 -0.42
C GLY A 92 -27.02 -5.72 -1.08
N GLY A 93 -26.88 -4.63 -0.32
CA GLY A 93 -27.08 -3.26 -0.79
C GLY A 93 -25.93 -2.75 -1.66
N MET A 94 -26.23 -1.79 -2.54
CA MET A 94 -25.23 -1.24 -3.47
C MET A 94 -24.02 -0.62 -2.75
N ASP A 95 -24.20 -0.01 -1.58
CA ASP A 95 -23.10 0.59 -0.82
C ASP A 95 -22.14 -0.45 -0.23
N GLU A 96 -22.64 -1.64 0.13
CA GLU A 96 -21.81 -2.78 0.51
C GLU A 96 -21.08 -3.38 -0.69
N LEU A 97 -21.78 -3.58 -1.80
CA LEU A 97 -21.14 -4.05 -3.03
C LEU A 97 -20.03 -3.10 -3.50
N ASN A 98 -20.25 -1.79 -3.45
CA ASN A 98 -19.25 -0.77 -3.79
C ASN A 98 -18.01 -0.84 -2.88
N GLU A 99 -18.20 -1.09 -1.58
CA GLU A 99 -17.12 -1.19 -0.59
C GLU A 99 -16.31 -2.48 -0.77
N VAL A 100 -16.98 -3.62 -0.98
CA VAL A 100 -16.36 -4.91 -1.30
C VAL A 100 -15.57 -4.79 -2.62
N VAL A 101 -16.19 -4.26 -3.67
CA VAL A 101 -15.53 -4.01 -4.97
C VAL A 101 -14.30 -3.13 -4.78
N ARG A 102 -14.37 -2.04 -4.00
CA ARG A 102 -13.21 -1.17 -3.76
C ARG A 102 -12.06 -1.92 -3.10
N TYR A 103 -12.33 -2.64 -2.01
CA TYR A 103 -11.31 -3.43 -1.30
C TYR A 103 -10.68 -4.49 -2.21
N VAL A 104 -11.51 -5.24 -2.95
CA VAL A 104 -11.07 -6.26 -3.91
C VAL A 104 -10.23 -5.65 -5.04
N MET A 105 -10.65 -4.52 -5.62
CA MET A 105 -9.89 -3.84 -6.68
C MET A 105 -8.58 -3.22 -6.18
N ASN A 106 -8.49 -2.84 -4.90
CA ASN A 106 -7.21 -2.46 -4.29
C ASN A 106 -6.28 -3.68 -4.18
N VAL A 107 -6.77 -4.84 -3.70
CA VAL A 107 -5.97 -6.08 -3.67
C VAL A 107 -5.51 -6.49 -5.07
N TRP A 108 -6.37 -6.35 -6.10
CA TRP A 108 -5.98 -6.57 -7.50
C TRP A 108 -4.86 -5.61 -7.95
N SER A 109 -4.98 -4.33 -7.62
CA SER A 109 -3.99 -3.29 -7.96
C SER A 109 -2.63 -3.51 -7.27
N ALA A 110 -2.59 -4.31 -6.21
CA ALA A 110 -1.37 -4.71 -5.53
C ALA A 110 -0.60 -5.84 -6.25
N PHE A 111 -1.08 -6.40 -7.37
CA PHE A 111 -0.30 -7.35 -8.18
C PHE A 111 0.76 -6.67 -9.08
N GLY A 112 1.86 -7.36 -9.35
CA GLY A 112 2.87 -6.90 -10.30
C GLY A 112 2.41 -7.11 -11.74
N LYS A 113 2.92 -6.29 -12.67
CA LYS A 113 2.65 -6.44 -14.11
C LYS A 113 2.88 -7.88 -14.59
N ASP A 114 4.04 -8.46 -14.27
CA ASP A 114 4.41 -9.83 -14.67
C ASP A 114 3.45 -10.89 -14.12
N THR A 115 2.91 -10.66 -12.91
CA THR A 115 1.88 -11.50 -12.28
C THR A 115 0.57 -11.43 -13.06
N ILE A 116 0.16 -10.23 -13.50
CA ILE A 116 -1.05 -10.02 -14.30
C ILE A 116 -0.88 -10.62 -15.71
N GLU A 117 0.25 -10.39 -16.37
CA GLU A 117 0.56 -10.99 -17.69
C GLU A 117 0.57 -12.53 -17.63
N LYS A 118 1.07 -13.12 -16.54
CA LYS A 118 0.94 -14.56 -16.28
C LYS A 118 -0.53 -14.99 -16.19
N TYR A 119 -1.36 -14.28 -15.42
CA TYR A 119 -2.80 -14.60 -15.29
C TYR A 119 -3.55 -14.48 -16.62
N GLU A 120 -3.24 -13.48 -17.46
CA GLU A 120 -3.83 -13.35 -18.81
C GLU A 120 -3.47 -14.52 -19.76
N GLY A 121 -2.43 -15.29 -19.42
CA GLY A 121 -2.03 -16.52 -20.09
C GLY A 121 -2.80 -17.78 -19.68
N MET A 122 -3.46 -17.79 -18.52
CA MET A 122 -4.07 -18.97 -17.89
C MET A 122 -5.51 -19.24 -18.33
N GLU A 123 -5.96 -20.48 -18.17
CA GLU A 123 -7.36 -20.85 -18.40
C GLU A 123 -8.27 -20.49 -17.21
N GLU A 124 -9.57 -20.34 -17.47
CA GLU A 124 -10.52 -19.81 -16.47
C GLU A 124 -10.66 -20.68 -15.21
N SER A 125 -10.59 -22.00 -15.37
CA SER A 125 -10.61 -22.94 -14.23
C SER A 125 -9.39 -22.77 -13.33
N GLU A 126 -8.20 -22.61 -13.92
CA GLU A 126 -6.94 -22.38 -13.22
C GLU A 126 -6.97 -21.01 -12.52
N LEU A 127 -7.49 -19.99 -13.20
CA LEU A 127 -7.66 -18.65 -12.62
C LEU A 127 -8.62 -18.67 -11.43
N ARG A 128 -9.75 -19.37 -11.50
CA ARG A 128 -10.65 -19.53 -10.35
C ARG A 128 -9.95 -20.19 -9.16
N GLU A 129 -9.14 -21.21 -9.38
CA GLU A 129 -8.35 -21.85 -8.31
C GLU A 129 -7.29 -20.90 -7.71
N VAL A 130 -6.52 -20.20 -8.54
CA VAL A 130 -5.48 -19.25 -8.10
C VAL A 130 -6.11 -18.07 -7.37
N PHE A 131 -7.17 -17.48 -7.93
CA PHE A 131 -7.88 -16.37 -7.30
C PHE A 131 -8.56 -16.79 -6.01
N GLY A 132 -9.13 -17.99 -5.91
CA GLY A 132 -9.63 -18.55 -4.64
C GLY A 132 -8.57 -18.55 -3.53
N LYS A 133 -7.31 -18.87 -3.87
CA LYS A 133 -6.19 -18.91 -2.90
C LYS A 133 -5.68 -17.52 -2.46
N VAL A 134 -6.07 -16.43 -3.11
CA VAL A 134 -5.66 -15.06 -2.71
C VAL A 134 -6.35 -14.69 -1.39
N LYS A 135 -5.63 -14.69 -0.27
CA LYS A 135 -6.21 -14.38 1.04
C LYS A 135 -6.78 -12.95 1.10
N MET A 136 -8.02 -12.86 1.59
CA MET A 136 -8.78 -11.64 1.89
C MET A 136 -9.12 -11.60 3.39
N ASN A 137 -9.27 -10.41 3.95
CA ASN A 137 -9.62 -10.14 5.34
C ASN A 137 -11.04 -9.54 5.47
N PHE A 138 -12.02 -10.14 4.78
CA PHE A 138 -13.42 -9.69 4.72
C PHE A 138 -14.12 -9.55 6.09
N SER A 139 -13.60 -10.21 7.13
CA SER A 139 -14.06 -10.05 8.52
C SER A 139 -14.05 -8.59 9.00
N TYR A 140 -13.15 -7.74 8.50
CA TYR A 140 -13.14 -6.31 8.84
C TYR A 140 -14.33 -5.56 8.22
N LEU A 141 -14.68 -5.80 6.95
CA LEU A 141 -15.88 -5.24 6.33
C LEU A 141 -17.14 -5.72 7.07
N ILE A 142 -17.24 -7.03 7.31
CA ILE A 142 -18.41 -7.63 7.99
C ILE A 142 -18.58 -7.04 9.40
N LYS A 143 -17.50 -6.89 10.18
CA LYS A 143 -17.58 -6.26 11.52
C LYS A 143 -18.00 -4.78 11.44
N GLN A 144 -17.57 -4.02 10.42
CA GLN A 144 -17.94 -2.61 10.26
C GLN A 144 -19.42 -2.38 9.91
N LYS A 145 -20.02 -3.26 9.10
CA LYS A 145 -21.44 -3.17 8.73
C LYS A 145 -22.38 -3.31 9.93
N GLN A 146 -21.96 -4.07 10.94
CA GLN A 146 -22.81 -4.51 12.03
C GLN A 146 -22.87 -3.48 13.16
N LYS A 147 -23.88 -2.60 13.10
CA LYS A 147 -24.17 -1.62 14.15
C LYS A 147 -24.87 -2.27 15.35
N TYR A 148 -24.09 -2.71 16.33
CA TYR A 148 -24.60 -3.21 17.61
C TYR A 148 -25.01 -2.08 18.55
N GLY A 149 -26.26 -2.07 18.99
CA GLY A 149 -26.68 -1.29 20.14
C GLY A 149 -25.92 -1.76 21.39
N ARG A 150 -25.52 -0.81 22.25
CA ARG A 150 -24.72 -1.11 23.46
C ARG A 150 -25.36 -2.19 24.37
N ASN A 151 -26.68 -2.34 24.33
CA ASN A 151 -27.42 -3.29 25.16
C ASN A 151 -27.77 -4.62 24.46
N ASP A 152 -27.51 -4.74 23.16
CA ASP A 152 -27.89 -5.88 22.32
C ASP A 152 -27.08 -7.12 22.71
N GLN A 153 -27.54 -8.31 22.31
CA GLN A 153 -26.75 -9.53 22.49
C GLN A 153 -25.44 -9.44 21.68
N CYS A 154 -24.34 -9.86 22.29
CA CYS A 154 -23.02 -9.73 21.71
C CYS A 154 -22.81 -10.77 20.59
N PRO A 155 -22.38 -10.35 19.38
CA PRO A 155 -22.35 -11.22 18.18
C PRO A 155 -21.30 -12.33 18.20
N CYS A 156 -20.38 -12.31 19.18
CA CYS A 156 -19.39 -13.38 19.38
C CYS A 156 -19.99 -14.63 20.03
N GLY A 157 -21.32 -14.70 20.24
CA GLY A 157 -21.99 -15.86 20.84
C GLY A 157 -21.83 -15.97 22.36
N SER A 158 -21.23 -14.98 23.03
CA SER A 158 -20.92 -15.04 24.47
C SER A 158 -22.13 -14.96 25.43
N GLY A 159 -23.35 -14.77 24.90
CA GLY A 159 -24.58 -14.56 25.68
C GLY A 159 -24.64 -13.24 26.47
N LYS A 160 -23.56 -12.44 26.47
CA LYS A 160 -23.47 -11.15 27.17
C LYS A 160 -24.06 -10.03 26.32
N LYS A 161 -24.36 -8.88 26.94
CA LYS A 161 -24.64 -7.63 26.22
C LYS A 161 -23.37 -7.11 25.55
N TYR A 162 -23.46 -6.51 24.35
CA TYR A 162 -22.31 -6.00 23.59
C TYR A 162 -21.37 -5.10 24.43
N LYS A 163 -21.94 -4.15 25.20
CA LYS A 163 -21.17 -3.28 26.13
C LYS A 163 -20.49 -3.99 27.31
N LYS A 164 -20.78 -5.27 27.54
CA LYS A 164 -20.18 -6.11 28.59
C LYS A 164 -19.28 -7.22 28.00
N CYS A 165 -18.99 -7.16 26.69
CA CYS A 165 -18.14 -8.13 26.01
C CYS A 165 -17.34 -7.44 24.90
N CYS A 166 -17.70 -7.56 23.61
CA CYS A 166 -16.85 -7.08 22.51
C CYS A 166 -16.49 -5.59 22.58
N LEU A 167 -17.35 -4.72 23.13
CA LEU A 167 -16.97 -3.31 23.35
C LEU A 167 -15.80 -3.18 24.34
N ILE A 168 -15.81 -3.93 25.45
CA ILE A 168 -14.71 -3.95 26.43
C ILE A 168 -13.46 -4.57 25.80
N HIS A 169 -13.59 -5.56 24.93
CA HIS A 169 -12.44 -6.13 24.21
C HIS A 169 -11.82 -5.12 23.24
N ASP A 170 -12.64 -4.36 22.51
CA ASP A 170 -12.17 -3.28 21.63
C ASP A 170 -11.54 -2.12 22.43
N ASP A 171 -12.12 -1.73 23.58
CA ASP A 171 -11.54 -0.72 24.50
C ASP A 171 -10.19 -1.18 25.11
N LEU A 172 -10.05 -2.48 25.44
CA LEU A 172 -8.81 -3.07 25.96
C LEU A 172 -7.73 -3.20 24.89
N GLU A 173 -8.11 -3.56 23.66
CA GLU A 173 -7.21 -3.54 22.49
C GLU A 173 -6.62 -2.14 22.29
N ASP A 174 -7.47 -1.10 22.26
CA ASP A 174 -7.05 0.28 22.13
C ASP A 174 -6.04 0.69 23.22
N ALA A 175 -6.29 0.30 24.48
CA ALA A 175 -5.41 0.59 25.60
C ALA A 175 -4.05 -0.11 25.47
N LEU A 176 -4.02 -1.38 25.06
CA LEU A 176 -2.80 -2.15 24.84
C LEU A 176 -1.99 -1.62 23.66
N VAL A 177 -2.65 -1.25 22.56
CA VAL A 177 -2.00 -0.60 21.40
C VAL A 177 -1.37 0.73 21.82
N ALA A 178 -2.06 1.54 22.62
CA ALA A 178 -1.51 2.80 23.13
C ALA A 178 -0.30 2.59 24.07
N GLU A 179 -0.32 1.53 24.90
CA GLU A 179 0.82 1.13 25.73
C GLU A 179 2.04 0.76 24.86
N TRP A 180 1.86 -0.10 23.85
CA TRP A 180 2.96 -0.47 22.94
C TRP A 180 3.52 0.71 22.14
N LYS A 181 2.67 1.64 21.68
CA LYS A 181 3.13 2.87 21.02
C LYS A 181 3.94 3.78 21.93
N LYS A 182 3.60 3.85 23.22
CA LYS A 182 4.38 4.60 24.22
C LYS A 182 5.76 3.97 24.43
N ILE A 183 5.84 2.63 24.48
CA ILE A 183 7.12 1.90 24.59
C ILE A 183 7.96 2.12 23.33
N ASP A 184 7.35 2.02 22.15
CA ASP A 184 8.03 2.27 20.87
C ASP A 184 8.57 3.70 20.75
N SER A 185 7.78 4.70 21.18
CA SER A 185 8.25 6.09 21.29
C SER A 185 9.47 6.22 22.22
N GLY A 186 9.51 5.46 23.31
CA GLY A 186 10.66 5.37 24.21
C GLY A 186 11.90 4.78 23.54
N VAL A 187 11.73 3.69 22.77
CA VAL A 187 12.80 3.06 21.99
C VAL A 187 13.35 4.00 20.91
N ILE A 188 12.48 4.73 20.19
CA ILE A 188 12.88 5.77 19.24
C ILE A 188 13.70 6.85 19.95
N ASN A 189 13.22 7.37 21.09
CA ASN A 189 13.93 8.41 21.85
C ASN A 189 15.27 7.93 22.46
N LYS A 190 15.42 6.64 22.79
CA LYS A 190 16.73 6.06 23.12
C LYS A 190 17.62 5.99 21.86
N GLY A 191 17.09 5.55 20.73
CA GLY A 191 17.80 5.47 19.44
C GLY A 191 18.32 6.82 18.93
N MET A 192 17.50 7.87 18.97
CA MET A 192 17.89 9.22 18.55
C MET A 192 19.00 9.79 19.43
N ARG A 193 18.89 9.63 20.76
CA ARG A 193 19.97 10.02 21.68
C ARG A 193 21.27 9.24 21.43
N LEU A 194 21.21 7.97 21.03
CA LEU A 194 22.41 7.24 20.62
C LEU A 194 23.01 7.81 19.33
N ILE A 195 22.19 8.16 18.34
CA ILE A 195 22.64 8.81 17.09
C ILE A 195 23.36 10.13 17.42
N GLU A 196 22.70 11.04 18.16
CA GLU A 196 23.22 12.35 18.57
C GLU A 196 24.55 12.27 19.32
N ASN A 197 24.70 11.32 20.25
CA ASN A 197 25.89 11.17 21.08
C ASN A 197 26.98 10.27 20.45
N SER A 198 26.70 9.63 19.31
CA SER A 198 27.66 8.73 18.67
C SER A 198 28.69 9.50 17.85
N GLY A 199 29.79 9.91 18.49
CA GLY A 199 31.02 10.39 17.84
C GLY A 199 31.74 9.35 16.95
N VAL A 200 31.01 8.33 16.48
CA VAL A 200 31.41 7.19 15.65
C VAL A 200 30.67 7.20 14.30
N LEU A 201 29.55 7.94 14.19
CA LEU A 201 28.83 8.12 12.93
C LEU A 201 29.35 9.35 12.21
N ASP A 202 29.98 9.17 11.05
CA ASP A 202 30.21 10.26 10.09
C ASP A 202 28.87 10.58 9.42
N THR A 203 28.12 11.50 10.03
CA THR A 203 26.78 11.88 9.58
C THR A 203 26.79 12.43 8.16
N LYS A 204 27.89 13.03 7.69
CA LYS A 204 28.01 13.56 6.32
C LYS A 204 28.07 12.42 5.31
N LEU A 205 28.96 11.44 5.50
CA LEU A 205 29.07 10.29 4.61
C LEU A 205 27.80 9.41 4.61
N LEU A 206 27.14 9.29 5.75
CA LEU A 206 25.88 8.53 5.88
C LEU A 206 24.71 9.25 5.19
N VAL A 207 24.64 10.57 5.30
CA VAL A 207 23.71 11.41 4.54
C VAL A 207 23.96 11.30 3.03
N GLU A 208 25.22 11.40 2.58
CA GLU A 208 25.61 11.20 1.18
C GLU A 208 25.25 9.80 0.67
N HIS A 209 25.42 8.76 1.48
CA HIS A 209 25.04 7.39 1.15
C HIS A 209 23.50 7.21 1.00
N TYR A 210 22.73 7.73 1.96
CA TYR A 210 21.27 7.58 2.00
C TYR A 210 20.58 8.37 0.89
N TRP A 211 20.84 9.68 0.82
CA TRP A 211 20.17 10.59 -0.12
C TRP A 211 20.80 10.60 -1.52
N GLY A 212 22.10 10.33 -1.64
CA GLY A 212 22.86 10.48 -2.88
C GLY A 212 23.13 11.96 -3.25
N GLU A 213 24.19 12.18 -4.04
CA GLU A 213 24.67 13.52 -4.43
C GLU A 213 23.53 14.43 -4.96
N LYS A 214 22.67 13.90 -5.86
CA LYS A 214 21.60 14.67 -6.49
C LYS A 214 20.58 15.27 -5.53
N ARG A 215 20.25 14.61 -4.41
CA ARG A 215 19.32 15.19 -3.41
C ARG A 215 20.01 16.24 -2.57
N LEU A 216 21.31 16.07 -2.30
CA LEU A 216 22.09 17.05 -1.57
C LEU A 216 22.24 18.34 -2.36
N ASP A 217 22.45 18.26 -3.67
CA ASP A 217 22.46 19.44 -4.54
C ASP A 217 21.08 20.09 -4.59
N LEU A 218 20.00 19.32 -4.71
CA LEU A 218 18.62 19.82 -4.63
C LEU A 218 18.32 20.56 -3.31
N ILE A 219 18.78 20.01 -2.17
CA ILE A 219 18.65 20.61 -0.83
C ILE A 219 19.48 21.90 -0.74
N ARG A 220 20.72 21.90 -1.25
CA ARG A 220 21.61 23.06 -1.27
C ARG A 220 21.07 24.20 -2.15
N GLU A 221 20.52 23.87 -3.31
CA GLU A 221 19.94 24.85 -4.25
C GLU A 221 18.63 25.46 -3.74
N LYS A 222 17.79 24.66 -3.07
CA LYS A 222 16.42 25.08 -2.70
C LYS A 222 16.26 25.48 -1.24
N GLY A 223 17.26 25.22 -0.39
CA GLY A 223 17.26 25.58 1.04
C GLY A 223 16.20 24.85 1.88
N VAL A 224 15.53 23.85 1.34
CA VAL A 224 14.45 23.10 2.00
C VAL A 224 14.91 21.66 2.24
N VAL A 225 15.37 21.40 3.46
CA VAL A 225 15.10 20.11 4.11
C VAL A 225 13.72 20.27 4.72
N ASP A 226 12.68 19.77 4.04
CA ASP A 226 11.39 19.56 4.69
C ASP A 226 11.60 18.54 5.82
N GLY A 227 10.95 18.71 6.96
CA GLY A 227 11.18 17.86 8.15
C GLY A 227 10.90 16.38 7.88
N THR A 228 10.10 16.10 6.86
CA THR A 228 9.91 14.76 6.26
C THR A 228 11.23 14.09 5.86
N ALA A 229 12.18 14.80 5.25
CA ALA A 229 13.46 14.25 4.79
C ALA A 229 14.40 13.87 5.95
N GLU A 230 14.39 14.63 7.04
CA GLU A 230 15.14 14.29 8.25
C GLU A 230 14.54 13.06 8.95
N LEU A 231 13.21 12.99 9.05
CA LEU A 231 12.51 11.81 9.58
C LEU A 231 12.77 10.54 8.74
N GLU A 232 12.83 10.65 7.42
CA GLU A 232 13.24 9.56 6.52
C GLU A 232 14.66 9.06 6.83
N TYR A 233 15.62 9.99 6.93
CA TYR A 233 17.01 9.66 7.20
C TYR A 233 17.18 9.02 8.58
N ASN A 234 16.51 9.54 9.60
CA ASN A 234 16.56 9.03 10.97
C ASN A 234 15.88 7.65 11.11
N GLU A 235 14.78 7.39 10.40
CA GLU A 235 14.19 6.04 10.32
C GLU A 235 15.16 5.03 9.70
N TRP A 236 15.83 5.38 8.60
CA TRP A 236 16.85 4.53 7.99
C TRP A 236 18.07 4.33 8.91
N LEU A 237 18.61 5.40 9.47
CA LEU A 237 19.82 5.35 10.30
C LEU A 237 19.59 4.54 11.58
N MET A 238 18.42 4.68 12.20
CA MET A 238 18.05 3.91 13.38
C MET A 238 17.85 2.42 13.05
N ASN A 239 17.16 2.08 11.95
CA ASN A 239 16.63 0.74 11.76
C ASN A 239 17.34 -0.09 10.67
N ASP A 240 18.07 0.51 9.74
CA ASP A 240 18.63 -0.13 8.53
C ASP A 240 20.12 0.19 8.28
N TYR A 241 20.78 1.05 9.05
CA TYR A 241 22.24 1.25 8.93
C TYR A 241 23.01 0.11 9.60
N TYR A 242 23.75 -0.65 8.81
CA TYR A 242 24.68 -1.69 9.27
C TYR A 242 26.11 -1.14 9.27
N LYS A 243 26.80 -1.23 10.41
CA LYS A 243 28.24 -0.94 10.48
C LYS A 243 29.01 -2.13 9.88
N MET A 244 30.16 -1.86 9.26
CA MET A 244 31.00 -2.88 8.63
C MET A 244 31.32 -4.03 9.61
N GLY A 245 30.89 -5.25 9.26
CA GLY A 245 31.07 -6.45 10.08
C GLY A 245 29.96 -6.71 11.12
N GLU A 246 28.89 -5.91 11.19
CA GLU A 246 27.73 -6.15 12.06
C GLU A 246 26.56 -6.76 11.26
N ASP A 247 25.93 -7.82 11.81
CA ASP A 247 24.74 -8.48 11.23
C ASP A 247 23.40 -7.95 11.77
N VAL A 248 23.46 -6.96 12.68
CA VAL A 248 22.31 -6.19 13.17
C VAL A 248 22.51 -4.70 12.86
N PRO A 249 21.45 -3.90 12.68
CA PRO A 249 21.59 -2.46 12.51
C PRO A 249 22.28 -1.84 13.72
N PHE A 250 23.22 -0.94 13.49
CA PHE A 250 24.14 -0.42 14.50
C PHE A 250 23.41 0.12 15.73
N VAL A 251 22.42 1.00 15.53
CA VAL A 251 21.65 1.64 16.61
C VAL A 251 20.83 0.60 17.38
N LEU A 252 20.08 -0.28 16.69
CA LEU A 252 19.29 -1.33 17.33
C LEU A 252 20.17 -2.33 18.10
N GLY A 253 21.34 -2.69 17.57
CA GLY A 253 22.31 -3.56 18.25
C GLY A 253 22.91 -2.93 19.51
N ARG A 254 23.13 -1.60 19.52
CA ARG A 254 23.53 -0.89 20.74
C ARG A 254 22.39 -0.79 21.75
N LEU A 255 21.15 -0.55 21.32
CA LEU A 255 19.99 -0.60 22.21
C LEU A 255 19.79 -1.98 22.85
N LEU A 256 20.00 -3.09 22.12
CA LEU A 256 19.98 -4.44 22.68
C LEU A 256 21.09 -4.73 23.70
N SER A 257 22.13 -3.89 23.74
CA SER A 257 23.25 -4.00 24.68
C SER A 257 23.10 -3.11 25.93
N ASP A 258 22.00 -2.35 26.03
CA ASP A 258 21.68 -1.48 27.16
C ASP A 258 21.32 -2.33 28.40
N PRO A 259 22.06 -2.25 29.53
CA PRO A 259 21.75 -3.02 30.73
C PRO A 259 20.46 -2.57 31.42
N GLU A 260 19.93 -1.38 31.10
CA GLU A 260 18.63 -0.88 31.61
C GLU A 260 17.45 -1.21 30.66
N LEU A 261 17.67 -2.05 29.65
CA LEU A 261 16.64 -2.42 28.68
C LEU A 261 15.57 -3.35 29.28
N THR A 262 14.31 -2.93 29.21
CA THR A 262 13.18 -3.77 29.64
C THR A 262 12.80 -4.83 28.60
N ASP A 263 12.23 -5.96 29.03
CA ASP A 263 11.76 -7.03 28.12
C ASP A 263 10.80 -6.53 27.03
N ARG A 264 10.00 -5.51 27.33
CA ARG A 264 9.05 -4.90 26.39
C ARG A 264 9.75 -4.01 25.36
N GLU A 265 10.73 -3.21 25.76
CA GLU A 265 11.57 -2.45 24.81
C GLU A 265 12.39 -3.42 23.94
N LYS A 266 12.96 -4.47 24.53
CA LYS A 266 13.64 -5.55 23.80
C LYS A 266 12.72 -6.19 22.75
N SER A 267 11.48 -6.50 23.11
CA SER A 267 10.47 -7.03 22.17
C SER A 267 10.22 -6.10 20.98
N VAL A 268 10.15 -4.78 21.22
CA VAL A 268 10.02 -3.77 20.16
C VAL A 268 11.26 -3.74 19.26
N ILE A 269 12.47 -3.74 19.84
CA ILE A 269 13.72 -3.69 19.08
C ILE A 269 13.88 -4.95 18.23
N GLU A 270 13.63 -6.14 18.78
CA GLU A 270 13.68 -7.40 18.03
C GLU A 270 12.63 -7.46 16.91
N ALA A 271 11.44 -6.89 17.10
CA ALA A 271 10.43 -6.76 16.07
C ALA A 271 10.88 -5.80 14.95
N ARG A 272 11.49 -4.65 15.29
CA ARG A 272 12.10 -3.71 14.33
C ARG A 272 13.29 -4.32 13.57
N ILE A 273 14.09 -5.17 14.22
CA ILE A 273 15.19 -5.90 13.57
C ILE A 273 14.66 -6.85 12.48
N LYS A 274 13.48 -7.45 12.67
CA LYS A 274 12.85 -8.38 11.70
C LYS A 274 12.01 -7.67 10.64
N ALA A 275 11.35 -6.56 11.00
CA ALA A 275 10.58 -5.67 10.14
C ALA A 275 11.42 -4.85 9.12
N PRO A 276 11.51 -5.12 7.80
CA PRO A 276 12.14 -4.19 6.86
C PRO A 276 11.26 -2.96 6.56
N LEU A 277 11.88 -1.91 6.02
CA LEU A 277 11.17 -0.85 5.32
C LEU A 277 10.74 -1.37 3.94
N THR A 278 9.43 -1.34 3.66
CA THR A 278 8.86 -1.88 2.41
C THR A 278 7.64 -1.07 1.95
N VAL A 279 7.01 -1.49 0.86
CA VAL A 279 5.89 -0.77 0.24
C VAL A 279 4.58 -1.54 0.39
N TRP A 280 3.61 -0.88 0.99
CA TRP A 280 2.29 -1.43 1.25
C TRP A 280 1.23 -0.68 0.45
N MET A 281 0.23 -1.37 -0.08
CA MET A 281 -1.00 -0.75 -0.57
C MET A 281 -2.04 -0.72 0.55
N ILE A 282 -2.67 0.43 0.76
CA ILE A 282 -3.81 0.55 1.67
C ILE A 282 -5.02 -0.08 0.98
N THR A 283 -5.43 -1.26 1.43
CA THR A 283 -6.48 -2.03 0.76
C THR A 283 -7.87 -1.72 1.31
N TYR A 284 -7.99 -1.49 2.63
CA TYR A 284 -9.25 -1.11 3.28
C TYR A 284 -9.02 -0.34 4.59
N ILE A 285 -9.67 0.82 4.75
CA ILE A 285 -9.58 1.64 5.97
C ILE A 285 -10.74 1.40 6.94
N VAL A 286 -10.41 1.21 8.22
CA VAL A 286 -11.35 1.23 9.34
C VAL A 286 -11.14 2.52 10.14
N LYS A 287 -11.93 3.55 9.81
CA LYS A 287 -11.88 4.87 10.47
C LYS A 287 -11.97 4.73 12.00
N GLY A 288 -11.21 5.54 12.71
CA GLY A 288 -11.08 5.51 14.18
C GLY A 288 -10.31 4.33 14.77
N ARG A 289 -9.77 3.39 13.97
CA ARG A 289 -9.05 2.19 14.47
C ARG A 289 -7.76 1.87 13.72
N GLY A 290 -7.79 1.82 12.39
CA GLY A 290 -6.66 1.29 11.62
C GLY A 290 -6.95 1.06 10.14
N ALA A 291 -6.12 0.26 9.49
CA ALA A 291 -6.29 -0.12 8.09
C ALA A 291 -5.74 -1.52 7.81
N LEU A 292 -6.33 -2.21 6.84
CA LEU A 292 -5.68 -3.32 6.14
C LEU A 292 -4.68 -2.72 5.14
N ILE A 293 -3.44 -3.19 5.22
CA ILE A 293 -2.37 -2.85 4.30
C ILE A 293 -1.73 -4.13 3.75
N ARG A 294 -1.48 -4.17 2.44
CA ARG A 294 -0.95 -5.33 1.73
C ARG A 294 0.41 -5.02 1.12
N ASN A 295 1.43 -5.77 1.51
CA ASN A 295 2.76 -5.64 0.92
C ASN A 295 2.69 -5.99 -0.57
N ILE A 296 3.25 -5.12 -1.42
CA ILE A 296 3.17 -5.32 -2.87
C ILE A 296 4.09 -6.45 -3.35
N PHE A 297 5.13 -6.83 -2.60
CA PHE A 297 6.12 -7.83 -3.02
C PHE A 297 5.70 -9.26 -2.65
N ASP A 298 5.50 -9.55 -1.35
CA ASP A 298 5.14 -10.90 -0.86
C ASP A 298 3.61 -11.15 -0.78
N HIS A 299 2.80 -10.10 -1.01
CA HIS A 299 1.34 -10.13 -0.94
C HIS A 299 0.75 -10.49 0.44
N GLN A 300 1.54 -10.41 1.53
CA GLN A 300 1.04 -10.49 2.89
C GLN A 300 0.17 -9.25 3.18
N GLU A 301 -1.00 -9.48 3.79
CA GLU A 301 -1.88 -8.42 4.26
C GLU A 301 -2.01 -8.47 5.78
N ILE A 302 -1.89 -7.32 6.42
CA ILE A 302 -1.95 -7.14 7.88
C ILE A 302 -2.88 -5.99 8.23
N PHE A 303 -3.47 -6.04 9.43
CA PHE A 303 -4.18 -4.89 9.99
C PHE A 303 -3.25 -4.10 10.91
N ILE A 304 -3.04 -2.82 10.61
CA ILE A 304 -2.26 -1.88 11.43
C ILE A 304 -3.16 -1.12 12.39
N HIS A 305 -2.73 -1.01 13.64
CA HIS A 305 -3.52 -0.42 14.71
C HIS A 305 -3.16 1.07 14.87
N ASP A 306 -3.62 1.90 13.94
CA ASP A 306 -3.35 3.33 13.96
C ASP A 306 -4.56 4.19 13.56
N LYS A 307 -5.08 4.91 14.56
CA LYS A 307 -6.23 5.81 14.43
C LYS A 307 -5.90 7.02 13.56
N LEU A 308 -4.76 7.70 13.79
CA LEU A 308 -4.37 8.91 13.05
C LEU A 308 -4.09 8.59 11.58
N PHE A 309 -3.44 7.45 11.32
CA PHE A 309 -3.30 6.90 9.99
C PHE A 309 -4.68 6.63 9.38
N SER A 310 -5.58 5.93 10.08
CA SER A 310 -6.91 5.61 9.53
C SER A 310 -7.70 6.86 9.15
N GLU A 311 -7.60 7.96 9.90
CA GLU A 311 -8.29 9.22 9.58
C GLU A 311 -7.73 9.91 8.34
N SER A 312 -6.40 9.94 8.17
CA SER A 312 -5.71 10.70 7.11
C SER A 312 -5.43 9.90 5.82
N ALA A 313 -5.34 8.58 5.92
CA ALA A 313 -5.07 7.67 4.80
C ALA A 313 -6.21 7.62 3.77
N LYS A 314 -5.86 7.14 2.56
CA LYS A 314 -6.78 6.95 1.43
C LYS A 314 -6.70 5.51 0.93
N ASP A 315 -7.87 4.91 0.69
CA ASP A 315 -7.95 3.58 0.06
C ASP A 315 -7.26 3.62 -1.32
N GLY A 316 -6.43 2.62 -1.60
CA GLY A 316 -5.69 2.49 -2.86
C GLY A 316 -4.40 3.32 -2.96
N ASP A 317 -4.08 4.18 -1.98
CA ASP A 317 -2.75 4.80 -1.89
C ASP A 317 -1.71 3.76 -1.42
N LEU A 318 -0.46 3.93 -1.85
CA LEU A 318 0.73 3.17 -1.46
C LEU A 318 1.47 3.92 -0.35
N VAL A 319 1.95 3.22 0.67
CA VAL A 319 2.77 3.79 1.75
C VAL A 319 4.11 3.05 1.88
N CYS A 320 5.20 3.80 1.83
CA CYS A 320 6.53 3.30 2.19
C CYS A 320 6.65 3.34 3.71
N SER A 321 6.69 2.19 4.37
CA SER A 321 6.68 2.12 5.84
C SER A 321 7.16 0.78 6.39
N ARG A 322 7.61 0.80 7.65
CA ARG A 322 7.99 -0.39 8.40
C ARG A 322 6.81 -0.83 9.26
N ALA A 323 6.29 -2.03 9.03
CA ALA A 323 5.24 -2.61 9.87
C ALA A 323 5.81 -3.77 10.68
N PHE A 324 5.54 -3.80 11.99
CA PHE A 324 6.12 -4.79 12.91
C PHE A 324 5.12 -5.18 13.99
N ASN A 325 5.14 -6.45 14.41
CA ASN A 325 4.21 -6.99 15.40
C ASN A 325 4.81 -6.99 16.81
N VAL A 326 4.10 -6.40 17.77
CA VAL A 326 4.45 -6.41 19.21
C VAL A 326 3.21 -6.69 20.05
N GLY A 327 3.31 -7.65 20.98
CA GLY A 327 2.19 -8.05 21.83
C GLY A 327 0.93 -8.53 21.09
N GLY A 328 1.07 -8.98 19.83
CA GLY A 328 -0.04 -9.37 18.95
C GLY A 328 -0.53 -8.26 18.02
N TYR A 329 -0.10 -7.01 18.22
CA TYR A 329 -0.56 -5.85 17.44
C TYR A 329 0.48 -5.41 16.42
N ASN A 330 0.06 -5.17 15.17
CA ASN A 330 0.93 -4.55 14.17
C ASN A 330 0.94 -3.03 14.36
N LEU A 331 2.13 -2.49 14.63
CA LEU A 331 2.43 -1.06 14.62
C LEU A 331 3.12 -0.68 13.30
N LEU A 332 3.23 0.63 13.08
CA LEU A 332 3.84 1.23 11.90
C LEU A 332 4.93 2.23 12.33
N SER A 333 6.03 2.31 11.58
CA SER A 333 7.12 3.28 11.74
C SER A 333 7.58 3.82 10.39
N GLY A 334 8.24 4.99 10.43
CA GLY A 334 8.83 5.68 9.30
C GLY A 334 8.05 6.91 8.82
N ALA A 335 8.68 7.68 7.95
CA ALA A 335 8.06 8.85 7.33
C ALA A 335 7.00 8.41 6.32
N TYR A 336 5.72 8.63 6.65
CA TYR A 336 4.60 8.18 5.84
C TYR A 336 4.33 9.07 4.63
N GLN A 337 5.07 8.87 3.52
CA GLN A 337 4.52 9.31 2.25
C GLN A 337 3.52 8.30 1.69
N ALA A 338 2.31 8.79 1.47
CA ALA A 338 1.31 8.15 0.63
C ALA A 338 1.44 8.59 -0.85
N TYR A 339 1.61 7.64 -1.75
CA TYR A 339 1.60 7.82 -3.20
C TYR A 339 0.32 7.23 -3.82
N PRO A 340 -0.18 7.76 -4.95
CA PRO A 340 -1.33 7.14 -5.63
C PRO A 340 -1.01 5.71 -6.12
N GLY A 341 -1.96 4.78 -5.95
CA GLY A 341 -1.85 3.37 -6.37
C GLY A 341 -1.25 3.08 -7.76
N PRO A 342 -1.51 3.89 -8.82
CA PRO A 342 -0.88 3.71 -10.14
C PRO A 342 0.65 3.75 -10.15
N PHE A 343 1.31 4.36 -9.15
CA PHE A 343 2.77 4.38 -9.04
C PHE A 343 3.36 3.03 -8.58
N SER A 344 2.54 2.01 -8.31
CA SER A 344 3.01 0.68 -7.86
C SER A 344 4.01 0.05 -8.83
N GLN A 345 3.76 0.13 -10.15
CA GLN A 345 4.65 -0.45 -11.16
C GLN A 345 5.96 0.34 -11.30
N ASP A 346 5.91 1.67 -11.13
CA ASP A 346 7.10 2.52 -11.10
C ASP A 346 8.00 2.19 -9.90
N ILE A 347 7.41 2.09 -8.71
CA ILE A 347 8.09 1.71 -7.48
C ILE A 347 8.72 0.32 -7.60
N ARG A 348 7.98 -0.67 -8.14
CA ARG A 348 8.51 -2.01 -8.43
C ARG A 348 9.70 -1.95 -9.37
N GLY A 349 9.59 -1.21 -10.47
CA GLY A 349 10.67 -1.06 -11.45
C GLY A 349 11.94 -0.49 -10.82
N MET A 350 11.81 0.58 -10.03
CA MET A 350 12.95 1.20 -9.32
C MET A 350 13.60 0.25 -8.30
N ILE A 351 12.82 -0.52 -7.56
CA ILE A 351 13.36 -1.49 -6.58
C ILE A 351 13.98 -2.70 -7.30
N ALA A 352 13.37 -3.17 -8.40
CA ALA A 352 13.91 -4.25 -9.23
C ALA A 352 15.22 -3.86 -9.92
N GLU A 353 15.37 -2.61 -10.38
CA GLU A 353 16.63 -2.07 -10.91
C GLU A 353 17.78 -2.21 -9.91
N GLU A 354 17.56 -1.85 -8.64
CA GLU A 354 18.59 -1.94 -7.59
C GLU A 354 18.81 -3.40 -7.14
N TYR A 355 17.75 -4.18 -6.99
CA TYR A 355 17.81 -5.62 -6.66
C TYR A 355 18.67 -6.40 -7.67
N CYS A 356 18.45 -6.17 -8.97
CA CYS A 356 19.21 -6.80 -10.05
C CYS A 356 20.69 -6.39 -10.06
N LYS A 357 21.03 -5.14 -9.70
CA LYS A 357 22.44 -4.70 -9.60
C LYS A 357 23.20 -5.44 -8.51
N CYS A 358 22.55 -5.72 -7.38
CA CYS A 358 23.15 -6.45 -6.26
C CYS A 358 23.31 -7.96 -6.52
N LYS A 359 22.75 -8.50 -7.62
CA LYS A 359 22.76 -9.94 -7.98
C LYS A 359 22.27 -10.84 -6.84
N SER A 360 21.36 -10.34 -6.00
CA SER A 360 20.83 -11.12 -4.89
C SER A 360 19.92 -12.25 -5.40
N SER A 361 19.86 -13.34 -4.63
CA SER A 361 18.89 -14.42 -4.78
C SER A 361 17.89 -14.48 -3.62
N GLU A 362 17.87 -13.44 -2.77
CA GLU A 362 17.01 -13.32 -1.60
C GLU A 362 15.60 -12.81 -1.95
N ASP A 363 14.63 -13.00 -1.06
CA ASP A 363 13.34 -12.31 -1.19
C ASP A 363 13.52 -10.78 -1.24
N VAL A 364 12.64 -10.08 -1.97
CA VAL A 364 12.75 -8.62 -2.13
C VAL A 364 12.68 -7.89 -0.79
N ASN A 365 11.90 -8.36 0.20
CA ASN A 365 11.87 -7.74 1.52
C ASN A 365 13.14 -8.01 2.33
N LEU A 366 13.76 -9.19 2.16
CA LEU A 366 15.04 -9.52 2.78
C LEU A 366 16.17 -8.67 2.16
N PHE A 367 16.14 -8.46 0.84
CA PHE A 367 17.00 -7.48 0.17
C PHE A 367 16.80 -6.07 0.73
N LEU A 368 15.55 -5.57 0.78
CA LEU A 368 15.23 -4.24 1.30
C LEU A 368 15.66 -4.07 2.77
N ARG A 369 15.71 -5.15 3.57
CA ARG A 369 16.20 -5.12 4.96
C ARG A 369 17.62 -4.58 5.08
N ARG A 370 18.51 -4.92 4.15
CA ARG A 370 19.91 -4.45 4.09
C ARG A 370 20.12 -3.26 3.15
N HIS A 371 19.10 -2.88 2.37
CA HIS A 371 19.17 -1.84 1.33
C HIS A 371 18.11 -0.74 1.52
N GLY A 372 17.69 -0.46 2.75
CA GLY A 372 16.70 0.58 3.07
C GLY A 372 17.06 1.99 2.55
N TYR A 373 18.33 2.25 2.23
CA TYR A 373 18.78 3.50 1.61
C TYR A 373 18.14 3.77 0.24
N ILE A 374 17.61 2.74 -0.43
CA ILE A 374 16.93 2.87 -1.73
C ILE A 374 15.74 3.84 -1.62
N PHE A 375 15.04 3.88 -0.47
CA PHE A 375 13.89 4.76 -0.26
C PHE A 375 14.27 6.25 -0.32
N GLY A 376 15.44 6.64 0.21
CA GLY A 376 15.96 8.01 0.13
C GLY A 376 16.18 8.51 -1.31
N ARG A 377 16.38 7.59 -2.26
CA ARG A 377 16.59 7.84 -3.70
C ARG A 377 15.31 7.70 -4.52
N LEU A 378 14.47 6.74 -4.15
CA LEU A 378 13.13 6.50 -4.72
C LEU A 378 12.25 7.75 -4.56
N TRP A 379 12.34 8.42 -3.40
CA TRP A 379 11.70 9.70 -3.11
C TRP A 379 11.81 10.71 -4.27
N ILE A 380 13.04 11.00 -4.68
CA ILE A 380 13.38 12.03 -5.68
C ILE A 380 12.75 11.68 -7.03
N LYS A 381 12.94 10.43 -7.48
CA LYS A 381 12.41 9.95 -8.77
C LYS A 381 10.87 10.03 -8.82
N LEU A 382 10.19 9.83 -7.69
CA LEU A 382 8.73 9.91 -7.60
C LEU A 382 8.23 11.35 -7.45
N GLU A 383 8.93 12.22 -6.71
CA GLU A 383 8.64 13.66 -6.67
C GLU A 383 8.69 14.29 -8.07
N ASP A 384 9.75 14.01 -8.83
CA ASP A 384 9.90 14.56 -10.19
C ASP A 384 8.79 14.09 -11.12
N LYS A 385 8.39 12.81 -11.01
CA LYS A 385 7.20 12.30 -11.71
C LYS A 385 5.89 12.95 -11.24
N LEU A 386 5.67 13.09 -9.93
CA LEU A 386 4.47 13.74 -9.39
C LEU A 386 4.35 15.20 -9.84
N LYS A 387 5.48 15.92 -9.96
CA LYS A 387 5.52 17.28 -10.51
C LYS A 387 5.23 17.31 -12.01
N ALA A 388 5.80 16.38 -12.78
CA ALA A 388 5.53 16.24 -14.22
C ALA A 388 4.05 15.87 -14.51
N ASP A 389 3.44 15.03 -13.66
CA ASP A 389 2.02 14.64 -13.71
C ASP A 389 1.05 15.75 -13.26
N GLY A 390 1.55 16.91 -12.79
CA GLY A 390 0.73 17.97 -12.19
C GLY A 390 0.13 17.62 -10.81
N LYS A 391 0.60 16.53 -10.18
CA LYS A 391 0.11 15.96 -8.92
C LYS A 391 0.96 16.32 -7.69
N GLY A 392 1.77 17.37 -7.78
CA GLY A 392 2.52 17.88 -6.63
C GLY A 392 1.58 18.24 -5.49
N ARG A 393 1.53 17.40 -4.44
CA ARG A 393 0.96 17.82 -3.16
C ARG A 393 1.81 19.00 -2.69
N LYS A 394 1.21 20.17 -2.49
CA LYS A 394 1.80 21.17 -1.60
C LYS A 394 1.78 20.54 -0.21
N CYS A 395 2.95 20.39 0.41
CA CYS A 395 3.04 20.26 1.86
C CYS A 395 2.45 21.52 2.51
#